data_AF-B9T8D6-F1
#
_entry.id   AF-B9T8D6-F1
#
_cell.length_a   1.000
_cell.length_b   1.000
_cell.length_c   1.000
_cell.angle_alpha   90.00
_cell.angle_beta   90.00
_cell.angle_gamma   90.00
#
_symmetry.space_group_name_H-M   'P 1'
#
loop_
_entity.id
_entity.type
_entity.pdbx_description
1 polymer ?
#
loop_
_entity_poly.entity_id
_entity_poly.type
_entity_poly.pdbx_seq_one_letter_code
_entity_poly.pdbx_strand_id
1 'polypeptide(L)'
;MHFSAISDTCIAMEEWVDHPHAVTALSNILPCVDQSTTNKTLVQSKEVINDIVNVVNTYIYTFANANPSPTEFNYYNQSGPFMPPLCYPFDSQLQDRQCGFQEVSMTNASVVWKNYLCDVSSAGLCTTVGRVTPDIYKQLVAAVIESYALEHYTPVLLSLQDCKFVRDTFQEITSNYCPPLEHYLKIVNAGLGLISVGVLLCLVLWMLYANRPQREEAFVKPPLSMKGSNSSRTDKTGTKLNDNDDAAFSNASEV
;
A
#
# COMPACT_ATOMS: atom_id res chain seq x y z
N MET A 1 -32.71 1.12 2.67
CA MET A 1 -31.29 0.77 2.51
C MET A 1 -30.51 2.05 2.28
N HIS A 2 -29.49 2.30 3.10
CA HIS A 2 -28.45 3.29 2.77
C HIS A 2 -27.25 2.49 2.28
N PHE A 3 -27.02 2.48 0.97
CA PHE A 3 -25.77 1.98 0.41
C PHE A 3 -24.68 3.02 0.69
N SER A 4 -23.51 2.55 1.12
CA SER A 4 -22.34 3.40 1.31
C SER A 4 -21.14 2.60 0.86
N ALA A 5 -20.21 3.24 0.15
CA ALA A 5 -19.06 2.54 -0.44
C ALA A 5 -18.30 1.67 0.58
N ILE A 6 -18.27 2.09 1.85
CA ILE A 6 -17.70 1.32 2.96
C ILE A 6 -18.51 0.06 3.28
N SER A 7 -19.83 0.16 3.45
CA SER A 7 -20.70 -1.01 3.67
C SER A 7 -20.63 -1.98 2.49
N ASP A 8 -20.63 -1.45 1.27
CA ASP A 8 -20.59 -2.24 0.03
C ASP A 8 -19.22 -2.95 -0.10
N THR A 9 -18.12 -2.29 0.29
CA THR A 9 -16.78 -2.90 0.34
C THR A 9 -16.69 -3.99 1.42
N CYS A 10 -17.25 -3.75 2.61
CA CYS A 10 -17.26 -4.74 3.69
C CYS A 10 -18.02 -6.01 3.30
N ILE A 11 -19.19 -5.88 2.68
CA ILE A 11 -19.98 -7.02 2.17
C ILE A 11 -19.22 -7.75 1.06
N ALA A 12 -18.57 -7.02 0.14
CA ALA A 12 -17.80 -7.63 -0.95
C ALA A 12 -16.54 -8.36 -0.45
N MET A 13 -15.90 -7.87 0.62
CA MET A 13 -14.81 -8.57 1.31
C MET A 13 -15.30 -9.84 2.02
N GLU A 14 -16.44 -9.77 2.71
CA GLU A 14 -17.05 -10.89 3.42
C GLU A 14 -17.48 -12.01 2.45
N GLU A 15 -18.17 -11.67 1.36
CA GLU A 15 -18.55 -12.60 0.29
C GLU A 15 -17.33 -13.33 -0.31
N TRP A 16 -16.24 -12.60 -0.53
CA TRP A 16 -14.99 -13.15 -1.05
C TRP A 16 -14.26 -14.04 -0.02
N VAL A 17 -14.33 -13.73 1.27
CA VAL A 17 -13.75 -14.56 2.34
C VAL A 17 -14.43 -15.94 2.42
N ASP A 18 -15.76 -15.96 2.32
CA ASP A 18 -16.54 -17.19 2.33
C ASP A 18 -16.38 -18.00 1.03
N HIS A 19 -16.28 -17.32 -0.12
CA HIS A 19 -16.27 -17.95 -1.44
C HIS A 19 -15.11 -17.48 -2.36
N PRO A 20 -13.83 -17.66 -1.98
CA PRO A 20 -12.68 -17.09 -2.69
C PRO A 20 -12.47 -17.65 -4.11
N HIS A 21 -13.00 -18.85 -4.39
CA HIS A 21 -12.97 -19.47 -5.73
C HIS A 21 -14.26 -19.26 -6.54
N ALA A 22 -15.26 -18.55 -6.02
CA ALA A 22 -16.46 -18.19 -6.76
C ALA A 22 -16.27 -16.88 -7.55
N VAL A 23 -17.16 -16.63 -8.50
CA VAL A 23 -17.21 -15.33 -9.20
C VAL A 23 -17.90 -14.31 -8.29
N THR A 24 -17.11 -13.40 -7.73
CA THR A 24 -17.55 -12.34 -6.80
C THR A 24 -17.06 -10.98 -7.29
N ALA A 25 -17.41 -9.89 -6.60
CA ALA A 25 -16.92 -8.56 -6.96
C ALA A 25 -15.38 -8.46 -6.95
N LEU A 26 -14.69 -9.23 -6.10
CA LEU A 26 -13.23 -9.19 -5.96
C LEU A 26 -12.49 -10.30 -6.73
N SER A 27 -13.17 -11.35 -7.21
CA SER A 27 -12.51 -12.51 -7.86
C SER A 27 -11.74 -12.16 -9.14
N ASN A 28 -12.15 -11.10 -9.85
CA ASN A 28 -11.45 -10.61 -11.05
C ASN A 28 -10.18 -9.79 -10.74
N ILE A 29 -10.01 -9.33 -9.51
CA ILE A 29 -8.85 -8.55 -9.04
C ILE A 29 -7.89 -9.47 -8.26
N LEU A 30 -8.45 -10.43 -7.53
CA LEU A 30 -7.75 -11.35 -6.63
C LEU A 30 -8.08 -12.81 -7.03
N PRO A 31 -7.56 -13.29 -8.17
CA PRO A 31 -7.82 -14.65 -8.65
C PRO A 31 -7.05 -15.67 -7.80
N CYS A 32 -7.79 -16.56 -7.14
CA CYS A 32 -7.22 -17.57 -6.25
C CYS A 32 -6.76 -18.82 -7.01
N VAL A 33 -5.49 -19.16 -6.83
CA VAL A 33 -4.87 -20.40 -7.28
C VAL A 33 -4.91 -21.42 -6.14
N ASP A 34 -5.09 -22.71 -6.44
CA ASP A 34 -5.09 -23.74 -5.40
C ASP A 34 -3.66 -24.01 -4.86
N GLN A 35 -3.58 -24.46 -3.60
CA GLN A 35 -2.31 -24.70 -2.92
C GLN A 35 -1.44 -25.79 -3.59
N SER A 36 -2.03 -26.74 -4.32
CA SER A 36 -1.26 -27.76 -5.04
C SER A 36 -0.55 -27.14 -6.25
N THR A 37 -1.26 -26.29 -7.00
CA THR A 37 -0.70 -25.53 -8.10
C THR A 37 0.37 -24.54 -7.62
N THR A 38 0.16 -23.78 -6.54
CA THR A 38 1.22 -22.87 -6.04
C THR A 38 2.45 -23.63 -5.54
N ASN A 39 2.28 -24.74 -4.81
CA ASN A 39 3.41 -25.61 -4.42
C ASN A 39 4.17 -26.16 -5.64
N LYS A 40 3.45 -26.58 -6.70
CA LYS A 40 4.06 -27.03 -7.94
C LYS A 40 4.86 -25.91 -8.62
N THR A 41 4.32 -24.69 -8.68
CA THR A 41 5.02 -23.53 -9.23
C THR A 41 6.27 -23.19 -8.42
N LEU A 42 6.23 -23.34 -7.09
CA LEU A 42 7.41 -23.15 -6.24
C LEU A 42 8.51 -24.17 -6.58
N VAL A 43 8.15 -25.45 -6.69
CA VAL A 43 9.08 -26.52 -7.12
C VAL A 43 9.67 -26.19 -8.49
N GLN A 44 8.85 -25.82 -9.48
CA GLN A 44 9.31 -25.46 -10.81
C GLN A 44 10.20 -24.20 -10.80
N SER A 45 9.96 -23.22 -9.92
CA SER A 45 10.88 -22.08 -9.81
C SER A 45 12.26 -22.48 -9.30
N LYS A 46 12.35 -23.45 -8.37
CA LYS A 46 13.64 -23.98 -7.88
C LYS A 46 14.38 -24.75 -8.98
N GLU A 47 13.64 -25.52 -9.80
CA GLU A 47 14.20 -26.20 -10.99
C GLU A 47 14.78 -25.18 -11.99
N VAL A 48 13.99 -24.16 -12.38
CA VAL A 48 14.43 -23.10 -13.31
C VAL A 48 15.65 -22.33 -12.77
N ILE A 49 15.71 -22.06 -11.47
CA ILE A 49 16.88 -21.45 -10.84
C ILE A 49 18.12 -22.34 -11.01
N ASN A 50 18.01 -23.64 -10.72
CA ASN A 50 19.12 -24.58 -10.91
C ASN A 50 19.52 -24.72 -12.39
N ASP A 51 18.59 -24.61 -13.34
CA ASP A 51 18.88 -24.60 -14.78
C ASP A 51 19.61 -23.32 -15.21
N ILE A 52 19.26 -22.15 -14.67
CA ILE A 52 20.02 -20.90 -14.89
C ILE A 52 21.45 -21.06 -14.37
N VAL A 53 21.62 -21.61 -13.16
CA VAL A 53 22.94 -21.89 -12.56
C VAL A 53 23.72 -22.89 -13.42
N ASN A 54 23.07 -23.93 -13.98
CA ASN A 54 23.69 -24.88 -14.91
C ASN A 54 24.21 -24.20 -16.18
N VAL A 55 23.44 -23.31 -16.81
CA VAL A 55 23.86 -22.58 -18.02
C VAL A 55 25.06 -21.67 -17.71
N VAL A 56 24.97 -20.91 -16.62
CA VAL A 56 26.05 -20.01 -16.16
C VAL A 56 27.33 -20.79 -15.83
N ASN A 57 27.23 -21.88 -15.07
CA ASN A 57 28.40 -22.68 -14.70
C ASN A 57 28.99 -23.44 -15.90
N THR A 58 28.15 -23.92 -16.82
CA THR A 58 28.62 -24.48 -18.09
C THR A 58 29.46 -23.45 -18.83
N TYR A 59 29.01 -22.19 -18.93
CA TYR A 59 29.82 -21.14 -19.54
C TYR A 59 31.14 -20.89 -18.78
N ILE A 60 31.08 -20.82 -17.45
CA ILE A 60 32.26 -20.58 -16.61
C ILE A 60 33.32 -21.69 -16.81
N TYR A 61 32.93 -22.96 -16.79
CA TYR A 61 33.88 -24.07 -16.96
C TYR A 61 34.35 -24.25 -18.41
N THR A 62 33.46 -24.15 -19.40
CA THR A 62 33.78 -24.47 -20.81
C THR A 62 34.29 -23.27 -21.63
N PHE A 63 34.10 -22.04 -21.13
CA PHE A 63 34.67 -20.84 -21.74
C PHE A 63 35.51 -20.06 -20.74
N ALA A 64 34.96 -19.52 -19.64
CA ALA A 64 35.72 -18.61 -18.76
C ALA A 64 37.00 -19.23 -18.16
N ASN A 65 37.04 -20.55 -17.99
CA ASN A 65 38.14 -21.29 -17.37
C ASN A 65 38.82 -22.32 -18.29
N ALA A 66 38.49 -22.36 -19.60
CA ALA A 66 38.92 -23.47 -20.46
C ALA A 66 40.40 -23.43 -20.92
N ASN A 67 41.05 -22.26 -20.91
CA ASN A 67 42.44 -22.06 -21.37
C ASN A 67 42.76 -22.72 -22.74
N PRO A 68 41.99 -22.42 -23.82
CA PRO A 68 42.20 -22.99 -25.14
C PRO A 68 43.57 -22.64 -25.73
N SER A 69 44.08 -23.49 -26.61
CA SER A 69 45.34 -23.25 -27.32
C SER A 69 45.24 -22.10 -28.33
N PRO A 70 46.35 -21.38 -28.64
CA PRO A 70 46.35 -20.30 -29.65
C PRO A 70 45.96 -20.72 -31.08
N THR A 71 45.85 -22.03 -31.34
CA THR A 71 45.45 -22.62 -32.62
C THR A 71 43.95 -22.92 -32.71
N GLU A 72 43.20 -22.77 -31.62
CA GLU A 72 41.74 -22.98 -31.59
C GLU A 72 40.97 -21.74 -32.04
N PHE A 73 39.86 -21.94 -32.76
CA PHE A 73 38.98 -20.86 -33.22
C PHE A 73 38.38 -20.04 -32.06
N ASN A 74 38.18 -20.68 -30.92
CA ASN A 74 37.70 -20.10 -29.66
C ASN A 74 38.84 -19.53 -28.78
N TYR A 75 40.03 -19.30 -29.31
CA TYR A 75 41.13 -18.69 -28.55
C TYR A 75 40.87 -17.23 -28.17
N TYR A 76 41.11 -16.92 -26.91
CA TYR A 76 41.11 -15.58 -26.33
C TYR A 76 42.28 -15.48 -25.33
N ASN A 77 42.74 -14.28 -25.00
CA ASN A 77 43.86 -14.08 -24.08
C ASN A 77 43.41 -14.20 -22.60
N GLN A 78 43.14 -15.42 -22.15
CA GLN A 78 42.58 -15.72 -20.82
C GLN A 78 43.62 -15.75 -19.69
N SER A 79 44.43 -14.70 -19.59
CA SER A 79 45.54 -14.63 -18.62
C SER A 79 45.12 -14.39 -17.16
N GLY A 80 43.83 -14.22 -16.86
CA GLY A 80 43.33 -13.98 -15.49
C GLY A 80 43.31 -15.23 -14.58
N PRO A 81 43.07 -15.06 -13.26
CA PRO A 81 42.77 -16.19 -12.37
C PRO A 81 41.46 -16.89 -12.77
N PHE A 82 41.24 -18.12 -12.30
CA PHE A 82 39.99 -18.84 -12.57
C PHE A 82 38.79 -18.13 -11.93
N MET A 83 37.73 -17.98 -12.73
CA MET A 83 36.47 -17.39 -12.33
C MET A 83 35.67 -18.39 -11.47
N PRO A 84 35.19 -17.99 -10.27
CA PRO A 84 34.43 -18.89 -9.41
C PRO A 84 33.04 -19.16 -9.99
N PRO A 85 32.56 -20.41 -9.95
CA PRO A 85 31.21 -20.77 -10.38
C PRO A 85 30.14 -20.11 -9.51
N LEU A 86 28.96 -19.93 -10.09
CA LEU A 86 27.75 -19.58 -9.36
C LEU A 86 27.33 -20.75 -8.48
N CYS A 87 27.02 -20.46 -7.22
CA CYS A 87 26.49 -21.43 -6.27
C CYS A 87 25.11 -21.94 -6.71
N TYR A 88 24.88 -23.24 -6.58
CA TYR A 88 23.53 -23.81 -6.61
C TYR A 88 22.86 -23.57 -5.25
N PRO A 89 21.77 -22.77 -5.19
CA PRO A 89 21.05 -22.54 -3.94
C PRO A 89 20.22 -23.76 -3.52
N PHE A 90 19.94 -24.70 -4.43
CA PHE A 90 19.19 -25.91 -4.13
C PHE A 90 19.95 -27.17 -4.54
N ASP A 91 19.80 -28.24 -3.76
CA ASP A 91 20.35 -29.56 -4.07
C ASP A 91 19.50 -30.36 -5.08
N SER A 92 19.84 -31.62 -5.31
CA SER A 92 19.10 -32.52 -6.23
C SER A 92 17.72 -32.95 -5.71
N GLN A 93 17.37 -32.62 -4.47
CA GLN A 93 16.04 -32.79 -3.87
C GLN A 93 15.32 -31.44 -3.69
N LEU A 94 15.84 -30.38 -4.32
CA LEU A 94 15.37 -28.99 -4.26
C LEU A 94 15.31 -28.41 -2.83
N GLN A 95 16.14 -28.95 -1.93
CA GLN A 95 16.35 -28.42 -0.58
C GLN A 95 17.42 -27.34 -0.59
N ASP A 96 17.30 -26.38 0.32
CA ASP A 96 18.18 -25.22 0.37
C ASP A 96 19.60 -25.65 0.79
N ARG A 97 20.60 -25.22 0.02
CA ARG A 97 21.99 -25.68 0.09
C ARG A 97 22.93 -24.54 0.44
N GLN A 98 23.80 -24.76 1.42
CA GLN A 98 24.88 -23.82 1.71
C GLN A 98 25.94 -23.84 0.59
N CYS A 99 26.32 -22.67 0.10
CA CYS A 99 27.39 -22.51 -0.89
C CYS A 99 28.76 -22.95 -0.34
N GLY A 100 29.55 -23.62 -1.19
CA GLY A 100 30.93 -23.98 -0.89
C GLY A 100 31.89 -22.79 -0.97
N PHE A 101 33.04 -22.89 -0.31
CA PHE A 101 34.05 -21.82 -0.21
C PHE A 101 34.66 -21.34 -1.54
N GLN A 102 34.43 -22.06 -2.65
CA GLN A 102 34.91 -21.72 -3.99
C GLN A 102 33.78 -21.24 -4.92
N GLU A 103 32.54 -21.22 -4.46
CA GLU A 103 31.36 -20.77 -5.20
C GLU A 103 30.97 -19.35 -4.79
N VAL A 104 30.31 -18.60 -5.68
CA VAL A 104 29.74 -17.28 -5.35
C VAL A 104 28.22 -17.36 -5.24
N SER A 105 27.64 -16.76 -4.21
CA SER A 105 26.18 -16.60 -4.11
C SER A 105 25.66 -15.57 -5.12
N MET A 106 24.39 -15.68 -5.53
CA MET A 106 23.78 -14.75 -6.49
C MET A 106 23.90 -13.28 -6.06
N THR A 107 23.71 -13.00 -4.77
CA THR A 107 23.86 -11.65 -4.18
C THR A 107 25.24 -11.03 -4.42
N ASN A 108 26.29 -11.85 -4.44
CA ASN A 108 27.69 -11.40 -4.52
C ASN A 108 28.34 -11.60 -5.90
N ALA A 109 27.77 -12.46 -6.74
CA ALA A 109 28.40 -12.90 -8.00
C ALA A 109 28.75 -11.72 -8.92
N SER A 110 27.87 -10.72 -9.07
CA SER A 110 28.13 -9.53 -9.88
C SER A 110 29.37 -8.75 -9.40
N VAL A 111 29.52 -8.55 -8.08
CA VAL A 111 30.65 -7.85 -7.47
C VAL A 111 31.95 -8.65 -7.63
N VAL A 112 31.90 -9.96 -7.40
CA VAL A 112 33.09 -10.83 -7.50
C VAL A 112 33.55 -10.95 -8.95
N TRP A 113 32.64 -11.25 -9.88
CA TRP A 113 32.94 -11.46 -11.30
C TRP A 113 33.42 -10.19 -12.01
N LYS A 114 33.13 -9.00 -11.48
CA LYS A 114 33.67 -7.73 -12.01
C LYS A 114 35.20 -7.71 -12.02
N ASN A 115 35.86 -8.42 -11.11
CA ASN A 115 37.33 -8.55 -11.04
C ASN A 115 37.92 -9.47 -12.12
N TYR A 116 37.08 -10.10 -12.93
CA TYR A 116 37.47 -11.02 -14.02
C TYR A 116 37.20 -10.41 -15.40
N LEU A 117 36.80 -9.14 -15.46
CA LEU A 117 36.63 -8.39 -16.70
C LEU A 117 37.98 -8.16 -17.39
N CYS A 118 37.98 -8.30 -18.71
CA CYS A 118 39.07 -7.85 -19.59
C CYS A 118 38.61 -6.64 -20.41
N ASP A 119 39.57 -5.81 -20.85
CA ASP A 119 39.35 -4.88 -21.95
C ASP A 119 39.30 -5.64 -23.27
N VAL A 120 38.54 -5.12 -24.24
CA VAL A 120 38.32 -5.77 -25.53
C VAL A 120 38.93 -5.00 -26.70
N SER A 121 39.47 -5.75 -27.65
CA SER A 121 39.84 -5.27 -28.98
C SER A 121 38.60 -4.95 -29.84
N SER A 122 38.81 -4.31 -30.99
CA SER A 122 37.75 -4.13 -32.01
C SER A 122 37.17 -5.44 -32.55
N ALA A 123 37.85 -6.57 -32.36
CA ALA A 123 37.35 -7.91 -32.70
C ALA A 123 36.57 -8.58 -31.54
N GLY A 124 36.35 -7.89 -30.42
CA GLY A 124 35.65 -8.43 -29.24
C GLY A 124 36.49 -9.38 -28.36
N LEU A 125 37.78 -9.57 -28.69
CA LEU A 125 38.69 -10.44 -27.93
C LEU A 125 39.38 -9.68 -26.79
N CYS A 126 39.56 -10.34 -25.64
CA CYS A 126 40.30 -9.81 -24.50
C CYS A 126 41.74 -9.39 -24.87
N THR A 127 42.14 -8.17 -24.49
CA THR A 127 43.50 -7.63 -24.67
C THR A 127 44.27 -7.51 -23.36
N THR A 128 43.58 -7.32 -22.23
CA THR A 128 44.16 -7.25 -20.88
C THR A 128 43.87 -8.51 -20.05
N VAL A 129 44.51 -8.62 -18.89
CA VAL A 129 44.38 -9.78 -18.00
C VAL A 129 42.95 -9.87 -17.47
N GLY A 130 42.24 -10.92 -17.85
CA GLY A 130 40.88 -11.21 -17.40
C GLY A 130 40.39 -12.56 -17.93
N ARG A 131 39.11 -12.86 -17.71
CA ARG A 131 38.42 -14.07 -18.20
C ARG A 131 37.19 -13.80 -19.05
N VAL A 132 36.52 -12.66 -18.85
CA VAL A 132 35.19 -12.36 -19.41
C VAL A 132 35.18 -10.97 -20.04
N THR A 133 34.52 -10.83 -21.19
CA THR A 133 34.32 -9.53 -21.84
C THR A 133 33.18 -8.73 -21.19
N PRO A 134 33.12 -7.40 -21.35
CA PRO A 134 32.06 -6.58 -20.76
C PRO A 134 30.63 -7.01 -21.14
N ASP A 135 30.43 -7.54 -22.35
CA ASP A 135 29.10 -7.94 -22.82
C ASP A 135 28.68 -9.31 -22.30
N ILE A 136 29.59 -10.28 -22.20
CA ILE A 136 29.30 -11.55 -21.54
C ILE A 136 29.07 -11.33 -20.04
N TYR A 137 29.86 -10.48 -19.39
CA TYR A 137 29.64 -10.12 -17.99
C TYR A 137 28.21 -9.58 -17.74
N LYS A 138 27.70 -8.71 -18.62
CA LYS A 138 26.30 -8.24 -18.54
C LYS A 138 25.30 -9.39 -18.65
N GLN A 139 25.52 -10.34 -19.55
CA GLN A 139 24.62 -11.50 -19.72
C GLN A 139 24.64 -12.42 -18.49
N LEU A 140 25.83 -12.72 -17.94
CA LEU A 140 25.96 -13.52 -16.72
C LEU A 140 25.33 -12.82 -15.50
N VAL A 141 25.50 -11.50 -15.38
CA VAL A 141 24.88 -10.71 -14.31
C VAL A 141 23.36 -10.60 -14.48
N ALA A 142 22.85 -10.48 -15.71
CA ALA A 142 21.41 -10.52 -15.95
C ALA A 142 20.81 -11.86 -15.51
N ALA A 143 21.42 -12.98 -15.90
CA ALA A 143 21.01 -14.31 -15.46
C ALA A 143 20.98 -14.45 -13.92
N VAL A 144 22.00 -13.92 -13.24
CA VAL A 144 22.07 -13.88 -11.76
C VAL A 144 20.97 -13.01 -11.12
N ILE A 145 20.63 -11.87 -11.73
CA ILE A 145 19.58 -10.98 -11.22
C ILE A 145 18.21 -11.66 -11.35
N GLU A 146 17.93 -12.30 -12.49
CA GLU A 146 16.69 -13.06 -12.70
C GLU A 146 16.59 -14.26 -11.74
N SER A 147 17.68 -15.02 -11.55
CA SER A 147 17.67 -16.15 -10.60
C SER A 147 17.50 -15.69 -9.15
N TYR A 148 18.12 -14.56 -8.76
CA TYR A 148 17.91 -13.95 -7.43
C TYR A 148 16.47 -13.46 -7.25
N ALA A 149 15.86 -12.86 -8.27
CA ALA A 149 14.48 -12.42 -8.22
C ALA A 149 13.52 -13.61 -8.07
N LEU A 150 13.75 -14.70 -8.81
CA LEU A 150 13.01 -15.94 -8.66
C LEU A 150 13.19 -16.54 -7.26
N GLU A 151 14.42 -16.61 -6.74
CA GLU A 151 14.72 -17.17 -5.41
C GLU A 151 14.01 -16.37 -4.30
N HIS A 152 14.10 -15.04 -4.35
CA HIS A 152 13.65 -14.18 -3.25
C HIS A 152 12.15 -13.83 -3.29
N TYR A 153 11.58 -13.56 -4.47
CA TYR A 153 10.21 -13.05 -4.58
C TYR A 153 9.16 -14.15 -4.81
N THR A 154 9.51 -15.27 -5.44
CA THR A 154 8.53 -16.32 -5.78
C THR A 154 7.77 -16.86 -4.56
N PRO A 155 8.40 -17.17 -3.41
CA PRO A 155 7.67 -17.69 -2.25
C PRO A 155 6.59 -16.72 -1.75
N VAL A 156 6.89 -15.41 -1.71
CA VAL A 156 5.94 -14.38 -1.29
C VAL A 156 4.82 -14.23 -2.31
N LEU A 157 5.14 -14.15 -3.60
CA LEU A 157 4.14 -14.03 -4.67
C LEU A 157 3.17 -15.22 -4.70
N LEU A 158 3.66 -16.44 -4.46
CA LEU A 158 2.83 -17.64 -4.37
C LEU A 158 1.96 -17.68 -3.11
N SER A 159 2.43 -17.15 -1.98
CA SER A 159 1.61 -16.98 -0.75
C SER A 159 0.52 -15.90 -0.86
N LEU A 160 0.57 -15.06 -1.91
CA LEU A 160 -0.52 -14.16 -2.28
C LEU A 160 -1.50 -14.84 -3.23
N GLN A 161 -1.00 -15.67 -4.16
CA GLN A 161 -1.82 -16.40 -5.14
C GLN A 161 -2.64 -17.55 -4.52
N ASP A 162 -2.17 -18.19 -3.44
CA ASP A 162 -2.96 -19.20 -2.73
C ASP A 162 -4.18 -18.63 -1.98
N CYS A 163 -4.34 -17.29 -2.02
CA CYS A 163 -5.36 -16.49 -1.36
C CYS A 163 -5.43 -16.61 0.16
N LYS A 164 -4.56 -17.40 0.80
CA LYS A 164 -4.57 -17.57 2.25
C LYS A 164 -4.26 -16.25 2.95
N PHE A 165 -3.20 -15.57 2.53
CA PHE A 165 -2.83 -14.26 3.09
C PHE A 165 -3.97 -13.23 2.96
N VAL A 166 -4.55 -13.15 1.76
CA VAL A 166 -5.62 -12.19 1.44
C VAL A 166 -6.90 -12.50 2.24
N ARG A 167 -7.29 -13.77 2.32
CA ARG A 167 -8.48 -14.23 3.06
C ARG A 167 -8.32 -14.03 4.55
N ASP A 168 -7.20 -14.45 5.11
CA ASP A 168 -6.93 -14.29 6.54
C ASP A 168 -6.89 -12.77 6.90
N THR A 169 -6.42 -11.90 5.99
CA THR A 169 -6.46 -10.43 6.14
C THR A 169 -7.87 -9.84 6.01
N PHE A 170 -8.65 -10.25 5.01
CA PHE A 170 -10.03 -9.77 4.84
C PHE A 170 -10.94 -10.26 5.95
N GLN A 171 -10.75 -11.48 6.46
CA GLN A 171 -11.48 -12.02 7.61
C GLN A 171 -11.24 -11.17 8.87
N GLU A 172 -10.01 -10.72 9.10
CA GLU A 172 -9.67 -9.78 10.18
C GLU A 172 -10.39 -8.42 9.99
N ILE A 173 -10.41 -7.89 8.76
CA ILE A 173 -11.10 -6.62 8.43
C ILE A 173 -12.62 -6.74 8.62
N THR A 174 -13.25 -7.79 8.08
CA THR A 174 -14.71 -7.96 8.12
C THR A 174 -15.22 -8.28 9.52
N SER A 175 -14.45 -9.01 10.33
CA SER A 175 -14.82 -9.31 11.72
C SER A 175 -14.59 -8.14 12.68
N ASN A 176 -13.43 -7.48 12.63
CA ASN A 176 -13.02 -6.53 13.68
C ASN A 176 -13.19 -5.05 13.30
N TYR A 177 -13.18 -4.71 12.02
CA TYR A 177 -13.19 -3.30 11.56
C TYR A 177 -14.49 -2.89 10.88
N CYS A 178 -15.14 -3.77 10.12
CA CYS A 178 -16.40 -3.46 9.45
C CYS A 178 -17.58 -3.16 10.42
N PRO A 179 -17.83 -3.94 11.50
CA PRO A 179 -18.93 -3.66 12.42
C PRO A 179 -18.88 -2.30 13.13
N PRO A 180 -17.76 -1.85 13.75
CA PRO A 180 -17.71 -0.52 14.35
C PRO A 180 -17.82 0.58 13.29
N LEU A 181 -17.24 0.37 12.11
CA LEU A 181 -17.28 1.37 11.04
C LEU A 181 -18.71 1.56 10.48
N GLU A 182 -19.47 0.47 10.28
CA GLU A 182 -20.89 0.54 9.90
C GLU A 182 -21.73 1.22 10.99
N HIS A 183 -21.43 0.97 12.27
CA HIS A 183 -22.09 1.62 13.40
C HIS A 183 -21.85 3.14 13.42
N TYR A 184 -20.59 3.60 13.27
CA TYR A 184 -20.28 5.03 13.21
C TYR A 184 -20.91 5.70 11.99
N LEU A 185 -20.95 5.04 10.82
CA LEU A 185 -21.63 5.57 9.63
C LEU A 185 -23.14 5.77 9.85
N LYS A 186 -23.80 4.84 10.56
CA LYS A 186 -25.22 4.99 10.93
C LYS A 186 -25.43 6.21 11.85
N ILE A 187 -24.55 6.44 12.82
CA ILE A 187 -24.59 7.61 13.71
C ILE A 187 -24.38 8.91 12.91
N VAL A 188 -23.36 8.97 12.07
CA VAL A 188 -23.04 10.17 11.27
C VAL A 188 -24.17 10.50 10.29
N ASN A 189 -24.73 9.52 9.58
CA ASN A 189 -25.87 9.73 8.68
C ASN A 189 -27.12 10.21 9.43
N ALA A 190 -27.40 9.69 10.64
CA ALA A 190 -28.50 10.15 11.47
C ALA A 190 -28.29 11.62 11.90
N GLY A 191 -27.07 11.99 12.32
CA GLY A 191 -26.71 13.36 12.66
C GLY A 191 -26.85 14.32 11.46
N LEU A 192 -26.37 13.91 10.28
CA LEU A 192 -26.50 14.68 9.04
C LEU A 192 -27.97 14.91 8.66
N GLY A 193 -28.81 13.88 8.82
CA GLY A 193 -30.26 13.96 8.61
C GLY A 193 -30.94 14.95 9.56
N LEU A 194 -30.61 14.93 10.85
CA LEU A 194 -31.13 15.88 11.84
C LEU A 194 -30.73 17.33 11.52
N ILE A 195 -29.47 17.56 11.13
CA ILE A 195 -28.99 18.89 10.71
C ILE A 195 -29.75 19.38 9.47
N SER A 196 -29.94 18.52 8.46
CA SER A 196 -30.68 18.84 7.24
C SER A 196 -32.13 19.26 7.53
N VAL A 197 -32.85 18.48 8.37
CA VAL A 197 -34.21 18.82 8.80
C VAL A 197 -34.24 20.12 9.60
N GLY A 198 -33.28 20.34 10.48
CA GLY A 198 -33.14 21.58 11.25
C GLY A 198 -32.97 22.81 10.35
N VAL A 199 -32.06 22.75 9.37
CA VAL A 199 -31.83 23.83 8.39
C VAL A 199 -33.09 24.11 7.57
N LEU A 200 -33.79 23.08 7.08
CA LEU A 200 -35.05 23.23 6.35
C LEU A 200 -36.12 23.94 7.20
N LEU A 201 -36.29 23.54 8.46
CA LEU A 201 -37.24 24.19 9.38
C LEU A 201 -36.85 25.63 9.68
N CYS A 202 -35.57 25.93 9.89
CA CYS A 202 -35.07 27.29 10.07
C CYS A 202 -35.35 28.18 8.84
N LEU A 203 -35.14 27.66 7.62
CA LEU A 203 -35.45 28.39 6.38
C LEU A 203 -36.95 28.65 6.21
N VAL A 204 -37.81 27.67 6.52
CA VAL A 204 -39.28 27.85 6.48
C VAL A 204 -39.74 28.88 7.51
N LEU A 205 -39.23 28.82 8.74
CA LEU A 205 -39.54 29.81 9.79
C LEU A 205 -39.04 31.22 9.41
N TRP A 206 -37.86 31.32 8.81
CA TRP A 206 -37.31 32.59 8.33
C TRP A 206 -38.16 33.20 7.22
N MET A 207 -38.59 32.40 6.23
CA MET A 207 -39.52 32.85 5.18
C MET A 207 -40.85 33.33 5.76
N LEU A 208 -41.42 32.60 6.74
CA LEU A 208 -42.67 33.01 7.41
C LEU A 208 -42.51 34.30 8.24
N TYR A 209 -41.34 34.51 8.86
CA TYR A 209 -41.04 35.71 9.64
C TYR A 209 -40.79 36.93 8.75
N ALA A 210 -39.92 36.79 7.74
CA ALA A 210 -39.58 37.86 6.80
C ALA A 210 -40.75 38.26 5.90
N ASN A 211 -41.66 37.32 5.60
CA ASN A 211 -42.89 37.60 4.83
C ASN A 211 -44.08 38.00 5.70
N ARG A 212 -43.90 38.28 7.01
CA ARG A 212 -44.94 39.00 7.76
C ARG A 212 -44.99 40.44 7.24
N PRO A 213 -46.16 40.94 6.78
CA PRO A 213 -46.26 42.35 6.44
C PRO A 213 -45.96 43.20 7.68
N GLN A 214 -45.21 44.28 7.51
CA GLN A 214 -45.09 45.35 8.51
C GLN A 214 -46.48 45.95 8.73
N ARG A 215 -47.23 45.38 9.68
CA ARG A 215 -48.48 45.95 10.15
C ARG A 215 -48.12 47.03 11.15
N GLU A 216 -48.08 48.26 10.68
CA GLU A 216 -47.96 49.44 11.55
C GLU A 216 -49.02 49.35 12.66
N GLU A 217 -48.57 49.35 13.92
CA GLU A 217 -49.50 49.34 15.06
C GLU A 217 -50.08 50.73 15.24
N ALA A 218 -51.22 50.97 14.59
CA ALA A 218 -52.05 52.15 14.78
C ALA A 218 -52.67 52.17 16.19
N PHE A 219 -51.87 52.56 17.19
CA PHE A 219 -52.32 52.83 18.55
C PHE A 219 -53.22 54.08 18.60
N VAL A 220 -54.53 53.86 18.52
CA VAL A 220 -55.55 54.91 18.69
C VAL A 220 -55.61 55.35 20.16
N LYS A 221 -55.51 56.66 20.38
CA LYS A 221 -55.89 57.40 21.61
C LYS A 221 -56.93 58.48 21.23
N PRO A 222 -57.69 59.05 22.20
CA PRO A 222 -58.24 58.49 23.44
C PRO A 222 -59.77 58.74 23.52
N PRO A 223 -60.43 58.43 24.65
CA PRO A 223 -60.79 59.50 25.61
C PRO A 223 -60.73 59.03 27.10
N LEU A 224 -60.91 59.83 28.17
CA LEU A 224 -61.13 61.29 28.32
C LEU A 224 -60.41 61.83 29.60
N SER A 225 -61.09 62.55 30.50
CA SER A 225 -60.61 63.17 31.75
C SER A 225 -61.61 62.97 32.89
N MET A 226 -61.14 62.70 34.12
CA MET A 226 -61.79 63.23 35.32
C MET A 226 -60.82 63.34 36.52
N LYS A 227 -61.14 64.27 37.43
CA LYS A 227 -60.27 64.76 38.51
C LYS A 227 -60.56 64.10 39.87
N GLY A 228 -59.52 63.81 40.65
CA GLY A 228 -59.61 63.33 42.04
C GLY A 228 -58.25 63.41 42.74
N SER A 229 -58.20 63.65 44.06
CA SER A 229 -56.98 63.99 44.80
C SER A 229 -56.72 63.06 46.01
N ASN A 230 -55.47 63.11 46.50
CA ASN A 230 -54.99 62.79 47.86
C ASN A 230 -54.57 61.35 48.25
N SER A 231 -53.29 61.27 48.69
CA SER A 231 -52.79 60.62 49.93
C SER A 231 -52.84 59.08 50.03
N SER A 232 -51.85 58.34 50.58
CA SER A 232 -50.52 58.67 51.17
C SER A 232 -49.74 57.40 51.53
N ARG A 233 -48.39 57.45 51.51
CA ARG A 233 -47.40 56.68 52.34
C ARG A 233 -47.46 55.12 52.31
N THR A 234 -46.37 54.36 52.47
CA THR A 234 -44.99 54.63 52.94
C THR A 234 -44.01 53.57 52.38
N ASP A 235 -42.73 53.93 52.23
CA ASP A 235 -41.47 53.15 52.29
C ASP A 235 -41.38 51.72 51.66
N LYS A 236 -40.32 51.35 50.92
CA LYS A 236 -38.90 51.40 51.33
C LYS A 236 -37.90 51.41 50.16
N THR A 237 -36.73 52.00 50.45
CA THR A 237 -35.37 51.78 49.91
C THR A 237 -35.07 50.39 49.30
N GLY A 238 -34.20 50.22 48.29
CA GLY A 238 -33.40 51.20 47.53
C GLY A 238 -31.86 50.98 47.55
N THR A 239 -31.35 50.05 46.73
CA THR A 239 -29.93 49.88 46.28
C THR A 239 -29.96 48.80 45.18
N LYS A 240 -29.49 48.92 43.93
CA LYS A 240 -28.67 49.89 43.16
C LYS A 240 -27.15 49.86 43.41
N LEU A 241 -26.42 49.16 42.55
CA LEU A 241 -25.30 49.62 41.68
C LEU A 241 -24.74 48.36 40.96
N ASN A 242 -24.75 48.29 39.62
CA ASN A 242 -23.68 48.70 38.69
C ASN A 242 -22.56 47.64 38.56
N ASP A 243 -21.87 47.46 37.45
CA ASP A 243 -22.00 47.74 36.00
C ASP A 243 -20.59 47.48 35.43
N ASN A 244 -20.45 47.34 34.11
CA ASN A 244 -19.19 47.37 33.35
C ASN A 244 -18.18 46.20 33.53
N ASP A 245 -17.35 45.84 32.55
CA ASP A 245 -17.48 45.88 31.08
C ASP A 245 -16.32 45.05 30.45
N ASP A 246 -16.47 44.80 29.15
CA ASP A 246 -15.40 44.70 28.14
C ASP A 246 -14.44 43.49 27.98
N ALA A 247 -14.37 43.13 26.69
CA ALA A 247 -13.20 42.80 25.87
C ALA A 247 -12.64 41.36 25.81
N ALA A 248 -12.83 40.78 24.62
CA ALA A 248 -12.13 39.62 24.08
C ALA A 248 -10.65 39.89 23.74
N PHE A 249 -9.82 38.84 23.63
CA PHE A 249 -9.32 38.39 22.31
C PHE A 249 -8.70 36.99 22.33
N SER A 250 -8.54 36.44 21.12
CA SER A 250 -8.07 35.08 20.80
C SER A 250 -6.59 34.81 21.09
N ASN A 251 -6.20 33.53 21.22
CA ASN A 251 -5.33 32.89 20.23
C ASN A 251 -5.23 31.36 20.40
N ALA A 252 -4.93 30.68 19.29
CA ALA A 252 -4.55 29.28 19.22
C ALA A 252 -3.13 29.15 18.66
N SER A 253 -2.41 28.09 19.03
CA SER A 253 -1.26 27.56 18.28
C SER A 253 -0.85 26.18 18.80
N GLU A 254 -0.34 25.37 17.88
CA GLU A 254 0.02 23.94 17.97
C GLU A 254 0.95 23.55 19.13
N VAL A 255 0.78 22.30 19.61
CA VAL A 255 1.77 21.20 19.43
C VAL A 255 1.00 19.93 19.06
#